data_AF-X1PQF0-F1
#
_entry.id   AF-X1PQF0-F1
#
_cell.length_a   1.000
_cell.length_b   1.000
_cell.length_c   1.000
_cell.angle_alpha   90.00
_cell.angle_beta   90.00
_cell.angle_gamma   90.00
#
_symmetry.space_group_name_H-M   'P 1'
#
loop_
_entity.id
_entity.type
_entity.pdbx_description
1 polymer ?
#
loop_
_entity_poly.entity_id
_entity_poly.type
_entity_poly.pdbx_seq_one_letter_code
_entity_poly.pdbx_strand_id
1 'polypeptide(L)' 'LLLPQVPVENNWSRETFLKQACLKAGLPPNTWKSEADIYIFEAIIFQ' A
#
# COMPACT_ATOMS: atom_id res chain seq x y z
N LEU A 1 4.39 -5.85 -0.84
CA LEU A 1 5.19 -4.63 -0.57
C LEU A 1 4.95 -3.58 -1.65
N LEU A 2 4.52 -2.38 -1.29
CA LEU A 2 4.51 -1.20 -2.18
C LEU A 2 5.47 -0.15 -1.62
N LEU A 3 6.19 0.57 -2.49
CA LEU A 3 7.17 1.57 -2.07
C LEU A 3 6.49 2.91 -1.73
N PRO A 4 7.10 3.76 -0.88
CA PRO A 4 6.51 5.02 -0.43
C PRO A 4 6.15 6.00 -1.55
N GLN A 5 6.88 6.02 -2.67
CA GLN A 5 6.60 6.91 -3.80
C GLN A 5 5.39 6.48 -4.64
N VAL A 6 5.02 5.19 -4.64
CA VAL A 6 3.95 4.64 -5.48
C VAL A 6 2.62 5.38 -5.30
N PRO A 7 2.07 5.57 -4.08
CA PRO A 7 0.81 6.28 -3.92
C PRO A 7 0.88 7.76 -4.32
N VAL A 8 2.06 8.38 -4.23
CA VAL A 8 2.25 9.80 -4.61
C VAL A 8 2.25 9.95 -6.13
N GLU A 9 3.05 9.15 -6.84
CA GLU A 9 3.16 9.18 -8.31
C GLU A 9 1.84 8.86 -9.01
N ASN A 10 0.98 8.04 -8.38
CA ASN A 10 -0.31 7.65 -8.94
C ASN A 10 -1.50 8.44 -8.37
N ASN A 11 -1.26 9.47 -7.55
CA ASN A 11 -2.29 10.28 -6.89
C ASN A 11 -3.35 9.44 -6.14
N TRP A 12 -2.90 8.40 -5.42
CA TRP A 12 -3.78 7.51 -4.69
C TRP A 12 -4.13 8.06 -3.32
N SER A 13 -5.40 7.90 -2.95
CA SER A 13 -5.81 8.06 -1.54
C SER A 13 -5.23 6.94 -0.69
N ARG A 14 -5.21 7.15 0.63
CA ARG A 14 -4.84 6.11 1.61
C ARG A 14 -5.65 4.82 1.41
N GLU A 15 -6.95 4.94 1.15
CA GLU A 15 -7.81 3.79 0.94
C GLU A 15 -7.45 3.03 -0.34
N THR A 16 -7.17 3.76 -1.44
CA THR A 16 -6.69 3.14 -2.68
C THR A 16 -5.34 2.45 -2.46
N PHE A 17 -4.42 3.06 -1.72
CA PHE A 17 -3.12 2.46 -1.42
C PHE A 17 -3.24 1.15 -0.65
N LEU A 18 -4.11 1.09 0.36
CA LEU A 18 -4.36 -0.13 1.15
C LEU A 18 -5.03 -1.23 0.29
N LYS A 19 -5.99 -0.87 -0.56
CA LYS A 19 -6.61 -1.81 -1.52
C LYS A 19 -5.59 -2.40 -2.48
N GLN A 20 -4.71 -1.57 -3.03
CA GLN A 20 -3.64 -1.99 -3.93
C GLN A 20 -2.59 -2.86 -3.22
N ALA A 21 -2.30 -2.57 -1.94
CA ALA A 21 -1.42 -3.41 -1.13
C ALA A 21 -2.00 -4.81 -0.92
N CYS A 22 -3.31 -4.94 -0.63
CA CYS A 22 -3.99 -6.23 -0.57
C CYS A 22 -3.92 -6.99 -1.90
N LEU A 23 -4.26 -6.33 -3.00
CA LEU A 23 -4.20 -6.94 -4.34
C LEU A 23 -2.79 -7.43 -4.69
N LYS A 24 -1.75 -6.65 -4.37
CA LYS A 24 -0.35 -7.05 -4.57
C LYS A 24 0.08 -8.23 -3.69
N ALA A 25 -0.57 -8.44 -2.56
CA ALA A 25 -0.37 -9.60 -1.70
C ALA A 25 -1.19 -10.83 -2.14
N GLY A 26 -1.98 -10.74 -3.22
CA GLY A 26 -2.88 -11.80 -3.67
C GLY A 26 -4.16 -11.91 -2.84
N LEU A 27 -4.51 -10.88 -2.07
CA LEU A 27 -5.66 -10.85 -1.18
C LEU A 27 -6.81 -10.01 -1.78
N PRO A 28 -8.06 -10.26 -1.38
CA PRO A 28 -9.18 -9.38 -1.70
C PRO A 28 -8.91 -7.91 -1.31
N PRO A 29 -9.37 -6.91 -2.09
CA PRO A 29 -9.02 -5.50 -1.87
C PRO A 29 -9.38 -4.93 -0.48
N ASN A 30 -10.32 -5.53 0.24
CA ASN A 30 -10.79 -5.03 1.54
C ASN A 30 -10.23 -5.81 2.74
N THR A 31 -9.35 -6.80 2.53
CA THR A 31 -8.79 -7.64 3.61
C THR A 31 -8.03 -6.82 4.66
N TRP A 32 -7.47 -5.66 4.30
CA TRP A 32 -6.83 -4.71 5.24
C TRP A 32 -7.74 -4.21 6.36
N LYS A 33 -9.08 -4.33 6.22
CA LYS A 33 -10.02 -3.83 7.21
C LYS A 33 -10.14 -4.73 8.46
N SER A 34 -9.81 -6.02 8.36
CA SER A 34 -10.09 -6.96 9.45
C SER A 34 -9.27 -8.26 9.45
N GLU A 35 -8.57 -8.60 8.38
CA GLU A 35 -8.01 -9.95 8.18
C GLU A 35 -6.52 -9.94 7.80
N ALA A 36 -5.90 -8.76 7.67
CA ALA A 36 -4.49 -8.63 7.32
C ALA A 36 -3.71 -7.86 8.37
N ASP A 37 -2.52 -8.35 8.68
CA ASP A 37 -1.51 -7.58 9.39
C ASP A 37 -0.90 -6.54 8.44
N ILE A 38 -0.82 -5.30 8.91
CA ILE A 38 -0.30 -4.16 8.13
C ILE A 38 1.02 -3.71 8.73
N TYR A 39 2.06 -3.75 7.91
CA TYR A 39 3.38 -3.22 8.24
C TYR A 39 3.69 -2.00 7.37
N ILE A 40 4.22 -0.94 7.98
CA ILE A 40 4.61 0.30 7.31
C ILE A 40 6.11 0.51 7.44
N PHE A 41 6.70 1.15 6.44
CA PHE A 41 8.12 1.50 6.43
C PHE A 41 8.31 2.83 5.69
N GLU A 42 9.42 3.50 5.99
CA GLU A 42 9.84 4.73 5.34
C GLU A 42 11.15 4.49 4.58
N ALA A 43 11.40 5.29 3.55
CA ALA A 43 12.63 5.24 2.78
C ALA A 43 13.01 6.64 2.31
N ILE A 44 14.32 6.91 2.23
CA ILE A 44 14.87 8.14 1.66
C ILE A 44 15.47 7.77 0.30
N ILE A 45 15.09 8.50 -0.74
CA ILE A 45 15.64 8.36 -2.08
C ILE A 45 16.68 9.46 -2.29
N PHE A 46 17.90 9.08 -2.66
CA PHE A 46 18.92 10.03 -3.12
C PHE A 46 18.86 10.09 -4.65
N GLN A 47 18.96 11.31 -5.19
CA GLN A 47 19.01 11.58 -6.63
C GLN A 47 20.33 12.26 -6.98
#